data_AF-A0A2T6K4T4-F1
#
_entry.id   AF-A0A2T6K4T4-F1
#
_cell.length_a   1.000
_cell.length_b   1.000
_cell.length_c   1.000
_cell.angle_alpha   90.00
_cell.angle_beta   90.00
_cell.angle_gamma   90.00
#
_symmetry.space_group_name_H-M   'P 1'
#
loop_
_entity.id
_entity.type
_entity.pdbx_description
1 polymer ?
#
loop_
_entity_poly.entity_id
_entity_poly.type
_entity_poly.pdbx_seq_one_letter_code
_entity_poly.pdbx_strand_id
1 'polypeptide(L)' 'MTKHCPFRYFKTSPEIIGPATMLYVRFPLSLRNVEGLLHERGIEISHETVRFWWNRFGPMFASEIRRSRISRMRS' A
#
# COMPACT_ATOMS: atom_id res chain seq x y z
N MET A 1 19.89 -14.55 7.64
CA MET A 1 18.80 -14.39 6.66
C MET A 1 18.79 -12.93 6.20
N THR A 2 19.29 -12.65 5.00
CA THR A 2 19.18 -11.31 4.39
C THR A 2 17.69 -10.98 4.24
N LYS A 3 17.21 -9.97 4.98
CA LYS A 3 15.82 -9.51 4.89
C LYS A 3 15.58 -9.02 3.47
N HIS A 4 14.82 -9.78 2.68
CA HIS A 4 14.46 -9.39 1.33
C HIS A 4 13.50 -8.20 1.41
N CYS A 5 13.99 -6.99 1.15
CA CYS A 5 13.15 -5.79 1.11
C CYS A 5 12.24 -5.87 -0.14
N PRO A 6 10.90 -6.01 0.01
CA PRO A 6 10.00 -6.14 -1.14
C PRO A 6 9.93 -4.85 -1.99
N PHE A 7 10.38 -3.73 -1.42
CA PHE A 7 10.48 -2.42 -2.06
C PHE A 7 11.85 -2.15 -2.69
N ARG A 8 12.75 -3.13 -2.73
CA ARG A 8 14.04 -2.97 -3.41
C ARG A 8 13.77 -2.60 -4.88
N TYR A 9 14.54 -1.66 -5.42
CA TYR A 9 14.42 -1.10 -6.79
C TYR A 9 13.29 -0.08 -7.02
N PHE A 10 12.53 0.31 -6.00
CA PHE A 10 11.60 1.42 -6.13
C PHE A 10 12.29 2.76 -5.86
N LYS A 11 12.02 3.76 -6.72
CA LYS A 11 12.46 5.15 -6.49
C LYS A 11 11.65 5.82 -5.39
N THR A 12 10.40 5.37 -5.20
CA THR A 12 9.50 5.87 -4.17
C THR A 12 9.77 5.16 -2.84
N SER A 13 9.80 5.92 -1.74
CA SER A 13 10.02 5.36 -0.40
C SER A 13 8.91 4.35 -0.02
N PRO A 14 9.26 3.23 0.65
CA PRO A 14 8.28 2.31 1.23
C PRO A 14 7.22 2.99 2.11
N GLU A 15 7.60 4.09 2.76
CA GLU A 15 6.74 4.91 3.62
C GLU A 15 5.62 5.63 2.84
N ILE A 16 5.73 5.72 1.51
CA ILE A 16 4.68 6.22 0.63
C ILE A 16 3.90 5.06 0.03
N ILE A 17 4.62 4.06 -0.51
CA ILE A 17 4.03 2.90 -1.21
C ILE A 17 3.08 2.14 -0.28
N GLY A 18 3.51 1.89 0.96
CA GLY A 18 2.74 1.14 1.93
C GLY A 18 1.41 1.81 2.27
N PRO A 19 1.42 3.04 2.80
CA PRO A 19 0.19 3.78 3.10
C PRO A 19 -0.70 4.00 1.87
N ALA A 20 -0.14 4.34 0.70
CA ALA A 20 -0.92 4.52 -0.53
C ALA A 20 -1.66 3.23 -0.93
N THR A 21 -0.98 2.10 -0.89
CA THR A 21 -1.59 0.79 -1.17
C THR A 21 -2.61 0.44 -0.10
N MET A 22 -2.31 0.70 1.17
CA MET A 22 -3.20 0.42 2.29
C MET A 22 -4.49 1.24 2.25
N LEU A 23 -4.44 2.48 1.77
CA LEU A 23 -5.62 3.33 1.57
C LEU A 23 -6.60 2.67 0.60
N TYR A 24 -6.10 2.15 -0.52
CA TYR A 24 -6.92 1.43 -1.49
C TYR A 24 -7.49 0.10 -0.94
N VAL A 25 -6.73 -0.60 -0.09
CA VAL A 25 -7.17 -1.88 0.48
C VAL A 25 -8.20 -1.73 1.60
N ARG A 26 -8.02 -0.72 2.45
CA ARG A 26 -8.84 -0.56 3.67
C ARG A 26 -10.09 0.26 3.44
N PHE A 27 -10.08 1.18 2.49
CA PHE A 27 -11.17 2.10 2.24
C PHE A 27 -11.69 1.94 0.81
N PRO A 28 -13.00 2.10 0.58
CA PRO A 28 -13.59 2.05 -0.76
C PRO A 28 -13.27 3.32 -1.56
N LEU A 29 -11.98 3.63 -1.73
CA LEU A 29 -11.50 4.79 -2.46
C LEU A 29 -11.23 4.42 -3.91
N SER A 30 -11.58 5.34 -4.83
CA SER A 30 -11.12 5.25 -6.21
C SER A 30 -9.60 5.49 -6.27
N LEU A 31 -8.91 4.96 -7.29
CA LEU A 31 -7.48 5.22 -7.46
C LEU A 31 -7.17 6.72 -7.64
N ARG A 32 -8.09 7.48 -8.24
CA ARG A 32 -7.99 8.95 -8.38
C ARG A 32 -8.12 9.68 -7.05
N ASN A 33 -8.94 9.17 -6.13
CA ASN A 33 -9.03 9.73 -4.79
C ASN A 33 -7.74 9.50 -4.01
N VAL A 34 -7.10 8.32 -4.18
CA VAL A 34 -5.80 8.05 -3.56
C VAL A 34 -4.71 8.95 -4.14
N GLU A 35 -4.69 9.14 -5.47
CA GLU A 35 -3.82 10.13 -6.13
C GLU A 35 -4.02 11.54 -5.56
N GLY A 36 -5.27 12.00 -5.40
CA GLY A 36 -5.58 13.30 -4.79
C GLY A 36 -5.06 13.43 -3.35
N LEU A 37 -5.25 12.41 -2.51
CA LEU A 37 -4.75 12.39 -1.13
C LEU A 37 -3.22 12.40 -1.04
N LEU A 38 -2.54 11.78 -2.00
CA LEU A 38 -1.08 11.84 -2.09
C LEU A 38 -0.64 13.23 -2.57
N HIS A 39 -1.36 13.82 -3.50
CA HIS A 39 -1.07 15.16 -4.01
C HIS A 39 -1.24 16.23 -2.92
N GLU A 40 -2.25 16.13 -2.05
CA GLU A 40 -2.41 17.00 -0.87
C GLU A 40 -1.21 16.92 0.10
N ARG A 41 -0.46 15.81 0.07
CA ARG A 41 0.76 15.62 0.86
C ARG A 41 2.04 16.04 0.12
N GLY A 42 1.91 16.69 -1.05
CA GLY A 42 3.03 17.08 -1.91
C GLY A 42 3.67 15.91 -2.67
N ILE A 43 2.97 14.78 -2.77
CA ILE A 43 3.46 13.57 -3.46
C ILE A 43 2.78 13.50 -4.83
N GLU A 44 3.51 13.90 -5.88
CA GLU A 44 3.02 13.88 -7.26
C GLU A 44 3.17 12.48 -7.86
N ILE A 45 2.10 11.68 -7.81
CA ILE A 45 2.09 10.30 -8.31
C ILE A 45 0.75 9.99 -8.97
N SER A 46 0.79 9.43 -10.18
CA SER A 46 -0.42 9.07 -10.91
C SER A 46 -1.17 7.89 -10.29
N HIS A 47 -2.50 7.84 -10.46
CA HIS A 47 -3.32 6.70 -10.08
C HIS A 47 -2.87 5.36 -10.72
N GLU A 48 -2.21 5.39 -11.89
CA GLU A 48 -1.64 4.20 -12.53
C GLU A 48 -0.49 3.60 -11.72
N THR A 49 0.32 4.46 -11.09
CA THR A 49 1.40 4.04 -10.18
C THR A 49 0.82 3.37 -8.94
N VAL A 50 -0.26 3.91 -8.40
CA VAL A 50 -1.01 3.30 -7.28
C VAL A 50 -1.56 1.94 -7.70
N ARG A 51 -2.12 1.82 -8.92
CA ARG A 51 -2.60 0.54 -9.48
C ARG A 51 -1.46 -0.48 -9.60
N PHE A 52 -0.28 -0.05 -10.05
CA PHE A 52 0.89 -0.92 -10.15
C PHE A 52 1.32 -1.45 -8.77
N TRP A 53 1.38 -0.59 -7.76
CA TRP A 53 1.70 -1.01 -6.40
C TRP A 53 0.66 -1.97 -5.81
N TRP A 54 -0.63 -1.70 -6.03
CA TRP A 54 -1.70 -2.61 -5.64
C TRP A 54 -1.53 -3.99 -6.27
N ASN A 55 -1.29 -4.08 -7.58
CA ASN A 55 -1.11 -5.37 -8.24
C ASN A 55 0.09 -6.16 -7.70
N ARG A 56 1.16 -5.46 -7.28
CA ARG A 56 2.38 -6.09 -6.76
C ARG A 56 2.33 -6.44 -5.28
N PHE A 57 1.80 -5.54 -4.45
CA PHE A 57 1.86 -5.63 -2.99
C PHE A 57 0.51 -5.94 -2.35
N GLY A 58 -0.59 -5.89 -3.10
CA GLY A 58 -1.94 -6.16 -2.61
C GLY A 58 -2.07 -7.48 -1.85
N PRO A 59 -1.61 -8.62 -2.40
CA PRO A 59 -1.65 -9.91 -1.68
C PRO A 59 -0.86 -9.91 -0.37
N MET A 60 0.26 -9.18 -0.32
CA MET A 60 1.08 -9.05 0.89
C MET A 60 0.32 -8.28 1.98
N PHE A 61 -0.23 -7.12 1.64
CA PHE A 61 -0.99 -6.30 2.58
C PHE A 61 -2.30 -6.94 3.01
N ALA A 62 -3.03 -7.59 2.10
CA ALA A 62 -4.25 -8.33 2.43
C ALA A 62 -3.98 -9.49 3.40
N SER A 63 -2.86 -10.21 3.20
CA SER A 63 -2.43 -11.28 4.10
C SER A 63 -2.07 -10.76 5.48
N GLU A 64 -1.38 -9.61 5.57
CA GLU A 64 -1.06 -8.96 6.85
C GLU A 64 -2.33 -8.56 7.60
N ILE A 65 -3.29 -7.91 6.93
CA ILE A 65 -4.57 -7.53 7.54
C ILE A 65 -5.31 -8.76 8.06
N ARG A 66 -5.34 -9.84 7.27
CA ARG A 66 -5.98 -11.09 7.68
C ARG A 66 -5.31 -11.71 8.90
N ARG A 67 -3.97 -11.74 8.94
CA ARG A 67 -3.20 -12.20 10.12
C ARG A 67 -3.53 -11.37 11.35
N SER A 68 -3.50 -10.04 11.26
CA SER A 68 -3.82 -9.16 12.39
C SER A 68 -5.24 -9.36 12.89
N ARG A 69 -6.22 -9.57 12.00
CA ARG A 69 -7.62 -9.87 12.39
C ARG A 69 -7.72 -11.18 13.15
N ILE A 70 -7.09 -12.26 12.66
CA ILE A 70 -7.11 -13.57 13.32
C ILE A 70 -6.41 -13.50 14.67
N SER A 71 -5.27 -12.81 14.75
CA SER A 71 -4.54 -12.62 16.02
C SER A 71 -5.41 -11.91 17.06
N ARG A 72 -6.12 -10.85 16.67
CA ARG A 72 -7.00 -10.09 17.57
C ARG A 72 -8.22 -10.89 18.03
N MET A 73 -8.67 -11.89 17.25
CA MET A 73 -9.75 -12.80 17.66
C MET A 73 -9.28 -13.90 18.64
N ARG A 74 -7.97 -14.14 18.73
CA ARG A 74 -7.37 -15.18 19.60
C ARG A 74 -6.86 -14.64 20.95
N SER A 75 -6.78 -13.31 21.10
CA SER A 75 -6.55 -12.62 22.38
C SER A 75 -7.88 -12.32 23.05
#